data_AF-A0A3M1ERX0-F1
#
_entry.id   AF-A0A3M1ERX0-F1
#
_cell.length_a   1.000
_cell.length_b   1.000
_cell.length_c   1.000
_cell.angle_alpha   90.00
_cell.angle_beta   90.00
_cell.angle_gamma   90.00
#
_symmetry.space_group_name_H-M   'P 1'
#
loop_
_entity.id
_entity.type
_entity.pdbx_description
1 polymer ?
#
loop_
_entity_poly.entity_id
_entity_poly.type
_entity_poly.pdbx_seq_one_letter_code
_entity_poly.pdbx_strand_id
1 'polypeptide(L)'
;MQTSPLNVDDFTQTENREVYQAFEDLWASGQVTESSVLVNMLRDVLDPALSDRLTFLLQHTATEPPLSDEEHRQAVLKAALRLREQAHRREIERLRFLLETAESDAEAERARIGVRERTTELSRLHRALAGHVHAGRD
;
A
#
# COMPACT_ATOMS: atom_id res chain seq x y z
N MET A 1 16.13 -8.46 2.07
CA MET A 1 15.86 -7.01 1.97
C MET A 1 14.62 -6.72 2.81
N GLN A 2 14.72 -5.82 3.79
CA GLN A 2 13.53 -5.33 4.50
C GLN A 2 12.85 -4.28 3.61
N THR A 3 11.62 -4.55 3.19
CA THR A 3 10.74 -3.56 2.58
C THR A 3 10.04 -2.81 3.70
N SER A 4 10.03 -1.47 3.68
CA SER A 4 9.27 -0.68 4.66
C SER A 4 7.80 -1.11 4.69
N PRO A 5 7.12 -1.05 5.86
CA PRO A 5 5.68 -1.28 5.97
C PRO A 5 4.88 -0.39 5.00
N LEU A 6 3.70 -0.85 4.57
CA LEU A 6 2.79 -0.03 3.77
C LEU A 6 2.34 1.22 4.54
N ASN A 7 2.09 2.30 3.82
CA ASN A 7 1.44 3.51 4.32
C ASN A 7 0.04 3.58 3.70
N VAL A 8 -0.91 4.19 4.41
CA VAL A 8 -2.19 4.67 3.87
C VAL A 8 -2.05 5.36 2.52
N ASP A 9 -1.03 6.21 2.31
CA ASP A 9 -0.83 6.90 1.03
C ASP A 9 -0.49 5.97 -0.14
N ASP A 10 -0.08 4.72 0.14
CA ASP A 10 0.14 3.71 -0.89
C ASP A 10 -1.18 3.34 -1.59
N PHE A 11 -2.34 3.54 -0.95
CA PHE A 11 -3.66 3.20 -1.48
C PHE A 11 -4.28 4.35 -2.28
N THR A 12 -4.74 4.04 -3.50
CA THR A 12 -5.36 5.03 -4.39
C THR A 12 -6.83 5.30 -4.06
N GLN A 13 -7.58 4.27 -3.70
CA GLN A 13 -9.01 4.37 -3.36
C GLN A 13 -9.16 4.83 -1.92
N THR A 14 -10.04 5.80 -1.68
CA THR A 14 -10.30 6.39 -0.35
C THR A 14 -10.79 5.33 0.62
N GLU A 15 -11.68 4.45 0.16
CA GLU A 15 -12.26 3.38 0.96
C GLU A 15 -11.19 2.40 1.44
N ASN A 16 -10.20 2.09 0.60
CA ASN A 16 -9.10 1.20 0.99
C ASN A 16 -8.13 1.90 1.97
N ARG A 17 -7.97 3.24 1.86
CA ARG A 17 -7.18 4.02 2.83
C ARG A 17 -7.82 3.96 4.22
N GLU A 18 -9.12 4.21 4.28
CA GLU A 18 -9.88 4.23 5.54
C GLU A 18 -9.92 2.86 6.20
N VAL A 19 -10.14 1.79 5.41
CA VAL A 19 -10.07 0.41 5.92
C VAL A 19 -8.67 0.06 6.42
N TYR A 20 -7.62 0.46 5.70
CA TYR A 20 -6.24 0.17 6.11
C TYR A 20 -5.83 0.96 7.36
N GLN A 21 -6.19 2.25 7.45
CA GLN A 21 -5.93 3.07 8.63
C GLN A 21 -6.62 2.50 9.87
N ALA A 22 -7.90 2.14 9.78
CA ALA A 22 -8.62 1.54 10.89
C ALA A 22 -7.99 0.20 11.33
N PHE A 23 -7.53 -0.60 10.36
CA PHE A 23 -6.78 -1.82 10.65
C PHE A 23 -5.46 -1.52 11.38
N GLU A 24 -4.69 -0.54 10.92
CA GLU A 24 -3.42 -0.15 11.53
C GLU A 24 -3.61 0.36 12.96
N ASP A 25 -4.62 1.21 13.19
CA ASP A 25 -4.95 1.75 14.52
C ASP A 25 -5.35 0.64 15.50
N LEU A 26 -6.21 -0.28 15.05
CA LEU A 26 -6.62 -1.44 15.84
C LEU A 26 -5.45 -2.38 16.13
N TRP A 27 -4.58 -2.62 15.15
CA TRP A 27 -3.39 -3.45 15.33
C TRP A 27 -2.40 -2.80 16.31
N ALA A 28 -2.15 -1.50 16.18
CA ALA A 28 -1.28 -0.73 17.06
C ALA A 28 -1.81 -0.65 18.50
N SER A 29 -3.13 -0.72 18.70
CA SER A 29 -3.74 -0.75 20.04
C SER A 29 -3.37 -2.00 20.86
N GLY A 30 -2.90 -3.08 20.21
CA GLY A 30 -2.57 -4.35 20.85
C GLY A 30 -3.78 -5.13 21.39
N GLN A 31 -5.01 -4.68 21.11
CA GLN A 31 -6.25 -5.35 21.53
C GLN A 31 -6.63 -6.53 20.64
N VAL A 32 -5.98 -6.65 19.48
CA VAL A 32 -6.27 -7.69 18.49
C VAL A 32 -5.48 -8.95 18.82
N THR A 33 -6.18 -9.97 19.30
CA THR A 33 -5.59 -11.30 19.60
C THR A 33 -5.90 -12.34 18.52
N GLU A 34 -6.99 -12.17 17.77
CA GLU A 34 -7.45 -13.11 16.75
C GLU A 34 -8.08 -12.38 15.55
N SER A 35 -8.05 -13.00 14.37
CA SER A 35 -8.59 -12.43 13.13
C SER A 35 -10.10 -12.18 13.18
N SER A 36 -10.86 -13.02 13.88
CA SER A 36 -12.31 -12.85 14.05
C SER A 36 -12.66 -11.61 14.87
N VAL A 37 -11.89 -11.36 15.93
CA VAL A 37 -12.02 -10.17 16.80
C VAL A 37 -11.70 -8.92 16.00
N LEU A 38 -10.63 -8.93 15.21
CA LEU A 38 -10.25 -7.82 14.34
C LEU A 38 -11.39 -7.43 13.37
N VAL A 39 -12.02 -8.40 12.70
CA VAL A 39 -13.09 -8.13 11.74
C VAL A 39 -14.30 -7.48 12.42
N ASN A 40 -14.66 -7.92 13.62
CA ASN A 40 -15.75 -7.32 14.38
C ASN A 40 -15.40 -5.89 14.83
N MET A 41 -14.19 -5.68 15.35
CA MET A 41 -13.72 -4.34 15.71
C MET A 41 -13.68 -3.40 14.50
N LEU A 42 -13.26 -3.89 13.33
CA LEU A 42 -13.30 -3.11 12.09
C LEU A 42 -14.72 -2.71 11.73
N ARG A 43 -15.71 -3.60 11.87
CA ARG A 43 -17.12 -3.28 11.62
C ARG A 43 -17.68 -2.23 12.57
N ASP A 44 -17.18 -2.20 13.81
CA ASP A 44 -17.65 -1.26 14.83
C ASP A 44 -17.03 0.14 14.66
N VAL A 45 -15.80 0.22 14.13
CA VAL A 45 -15.02 1.47 14.03
C VAL A 45 -15.14 2.12 12.65
N LEU A 46 -15.36 1.34 11.58
CA LEU A 46 -15.49 1.87 10.22
C LEU A 46 -16.82 2.61 10.02
N ASP A 47 -16.81 3.62 9.15
CA ASP A 47 -18.03 4.27 8.68
C ASP A 47 -18.99 3.21 8.08
N PRO A 48 -20.28 3.21 8.44
CA PRO A 48 -21.27 2.31 7.87
C PRO A 48 -21.27 2.26 6.32
N ALA A 49 -20.90 3.35 5.64
CA ALA A 49 -20.76 3.40 4.19
C ALA A 49 -19.67 2.47 3.64
N LEU A 50 -18.68 2.10 4.47
CA LEU A 50 -17.60 1.16 4.11
C LEU A 50 -17.95 -0.30 4.41
N SER A 51 -19.10 -0.57 5.03
CA SER A 51 -19.50 -1.93 5.42
C SER A 51 -19.61 -2.87 4.22
N ASP A 52 -20.17 -2.38 3.11
CA ASP A 52 -20.26 -3.13 1.85
C ASP A 52 -18.87 -3.43 1.28
N ARG A 53 -17.94 -2.46 1.38
CA ARG A 53 -16.57 -2.62 0.92
C ARG A 53 -15.82 -3.67 1.74
N LEU A 54 -15.92 -3.60 3.07
CA LEU A 54 -15.32 -4.59 3.97
C LEU A 54 -15.91 -5.99 3.71
N THR A 55 -17.24 -6.07 3.56
CA THR A 55 -17.94 -7.32 3.25
C THR A 55 -17.46 -7.92 1.93
N PHE A 56 -17.34 -7.09 0.89
CA PHE A 56 -16.80 -7.51 -0.40
C PHE A 56 -15.39 -8.08 -0.27
N LEU A 57 -14.49 -7.41 0.47
CA LEU A 57 -13.11 -7.88 0.66
C LEU A 57 -13.07 -9.25 1.34
N LEU A 58 -13.85 -9.42 2.43
CA LEU A 58 -13.91 -10.69 3.17
C LEU A 58 -14.49 -11.83 2.33
N GLN A 59 -15.56 -11.56 1.57
CA GLN A 59 -16.17 -12.55 0.68
C GLN A 59 -15.22 -12.94 -0.45
N HIS A 60 -14.50 -11.96 -1.02
CA HIS A 60 -13.55 -12.23 -2.10
C HIS A 60 -12.45 -13.17 -1.63
N THR A 61 -11.83 -12.89 -0.47
CA THR A 61 -10.79 -13.76 0.10
C THR A 61 -11.32 -15.17 0.41
N ALA A 62 -12.58 -15.31 0.84
CA ALA A 62 -13.19 -16.62 1.10
C ALA A 62 -13.40 -17.47 -0.17
N THR A 63 -13.39 -16.85 -1.36
CA THR A 63 -13.53 -17.55 -2.65
C THR A 63 -12.19 -17.89 -3.31
N GLU A 64 -11.08 -17.41 -2.76
CA GLU A 64 -9.75 -17.70 -3.29
C GLU A 64 -9.28 -19.12 -2.91
N PRO A 65 -8.45 -19.76 -3.75
CA PRO A 65 -7.82 -21.02 -3.38
C PRO A 65 -7.00 -20.86 -2.10
N PRO A 66 -7.02 -21.85 -1.18
CA PRO A 66 -6.16 -21.81 -0.02
C PRO A 66 -4.70 -21.81 -0.48
N LEU A 67 -3.95 -20.81 -0.03
CA LEU A 67 -2.51 -20.72 -0.25
C LEU A 67 -1.78 -21.25 0.98
N SER A 68 -0.59 -21.80 0.77
CA SER A 68 0.34 -22.05 1.88
C SER A 68 0.80 -20.72 2.49
N ASP A 69 1.31 -20.77 3.73
CA ASP A 69 1.82 -19.58 4.43
C ASP A 69 2.90 -18.86 3.61
N GLU A 70 3.76 -19.61 2.92
CA GLU A 70 4.79 -19.04 2.06
C GLU A 70 4.20 -18.34 0.83
N GLU A 71 3.20 -18.95 0.18
CA GLU A 71 2.49 -18.33 -0.94
C GLU A 71 1.73 -17.07 -0.51
N HIS A 72 1.09 -17.08 0.66
CA HIS A 72 0.48 -15.89 1.25
C HIS A 72 1.51 -14.79 1.48
N ARG A 73 2.66 -15.12 2.08
CA ARG A 73 3.73 -14.16 2.33
C ARG A 73 4.24 -13.53 1.03
N GLN A 74 4.45 -14.32 -0.02
CA GLN A 74 4.88 -13.82 -1.33
C GLN A 74 3.80 -12.98 -2.02
N ALA A 75 2.53 -13.40 -1.94
CA ALA A 75 1.41 -12.66 -2.50
C ALA A 75 1.26 -11.27 -1.85
N VAL A 76 1.29 -11.22 -0.51
CA VAL A 76 1.23 -9.97 0.27
C VAL A 76 2.40 -9.07 -0.06
N LEU A 77 3.63 -9.60 -0.10
CA LEU A 77 4.82 -8.83 -0.42
C LEU A 77 4.73 -8.23 -1.83
N LYS A 78 4.30 -9.03 -2.82
CA LYS A 78 4.13 -8.58 -4.20
C LYS A 78 3.03 -7.53 -4.33
N ALA A 79 1.91 -7.71 -3.63
CA ALA A 79 0.83 -6.73 -3.58
C ALA A 79 1.31 -5.40 -2.98
N ALA A 80 2.03 -5.46 -1.86
CA ALA A 80 2.58 -4.28 -1.21
C ALA A 80 3.57 -3.52 -2.10
N LEU A 81 4.48 -4.23 -2.77
CA LEU A 81 5.43 -3.64 -3.71
C LEU A 81 4.73 -2.95 -4.89
N ARG A 82 3.65 -3.54 -5.42
CA ARG A 82 2.85 -2.97 -6.52
C ARG A 82 2.10 -1.70 -6.09
N LEU A 83 1.48 -1.71 -4.91
CA LEU A 83 0.80 -0.53 -4.37
C LEU A 83 1.77 0.64 -4.23
N ARG A 84 2.96 0.38 -3.67
CA ARG A 84 4.00 1.39 -3.52
C ARG A 84 4.56 1.89 -4.85
N GLU A 85 4.74 0.99 -5.82
CA GLU A 85 5.13 1.37 -7.18
C GLU A 85 4.12 2.36 -7.78
N GLN A 86 2.83 2.07 -7.65
CA GLN A 86 1.76 2.96 -8.12
C GLN A 86 1.75 4.29 -7.36
N ALA A 87 1.99 4.28 -6.05
CA ALA A 87 2.07 5.49 -5.25
C ALA A 87 3.23 6.40 -5.67
N HIS A 88 4.44 5.86 -5.83
CA HIS A 88 5.59 6.64 -6.30
C HIS A 88 5.42 7.18 -7.72
N ARG A 89 4.79 6.42 -8.63
CA ARG A 89 4.50 6.92 -9.98
C ARG A 89 3.58 8.14 -9.94
N ARG A 90 2.49 8.07 -9.17
CA ARG A 90 1.57 9.20 -8.99
C ARG A 90 2.27 10.41 -8.37
N GLU A 91 3.12 10.19 -7.37
CA GLU A 91 3.85 11.26 -6.73
C GLU A 91 4.86 11.92 -7.68
N ILE A 92 5.53 11.15 -8.53
CA ILE A 92 6.40 11.69 -9.59
C ILE A 92 5.59 12.55 -10.56
N GLU A 93 4.42 12.09 -10.99
CA GLU A 93 3.54 12.87 -11.88
C GLU A 93 3.09 14.18 -11.23
N ARG A 94 2.68 14.13 -9.96
CA ARG A 94 2.35 15.32 -9.16
C ARG A 94 3.51 16.29 -9.06
N LEU A 95 4.71 15.81 -8.74
CA LEU A 95 5.90 16.65 -8.60
C LEU A 95 6.34 17.24 -9.95
N ARG A 96 6.16 16.52 -11.06
CA ARG A 96 6.40 17.06 -12.41
C ARG A 96 5.42 18.18 -12.75
N PHE A 97 4.14 18.03 -12.40
CA PHE A 97 3.17 19.11 -12.54
C PHE A 97 3.58 20.34 -11.71
N LEU A 98 3.95 20.14 -10.44
CA LEU A 98 4.44 21.22 -9.57
C LEU A 98 5.69 21.91 -10.12
N LEU A 99 6.58 21.15 -10.78
CA LEU A 99 7.75 21.69 -11.44
C LEU A 99 7.38 22.56 -12.65
N GLU A 100 6.38 22.16 -13.42
CA GLU A 100 5.89 22.91 -14.59
C GLU A 100 5.17 24.21 -14.17
N THR A 101 4.45 24.18 -13.05
CA THR A 101 3.71 25.32 -12.52
C THR A 101 4.46 26.14 -11.48
N ALA A 102 5.76 25.89 -11.27
CA ALA A 102 6.53 26.57 -10.24
C ALA A 102 6.68 28.07 -10.56
N GLU A 103 6.37 28.93 -9.59
CA GLU A 103 6.48 30.38 -9.74
C GLU A 103 7.85 30.91 -9.26
N SER A 104 8.64 30.04 -8.61
CA SER A 104 9.97 30.36 -8.11
C SER A 104 10.99 29.24 -8.31
N ASP A 105 12.26 29.60 -8.41
CA ASP A 105 13.36 28.63 -8.49
C ASP A 105 13.43 27.72 -7.26
N ALA A 106 13.05 28.23 -6.08
CA ALA A 106 13.03 27.44 -4.85
C ALA A 106 11.96 26.34 -4.89
N GLU A 107 10.78 26.64 -5.44
CA GLU A 107 9.71 25.64 -5.63
C GLU A 107 10.10 24.61 -6.68
N ALA A 108 10.63 25.08 -7.81
CA ALA A 108 11.12 24.21 -8.87
C ALA A 108 12.20 23.25 -8.34
N GLU A 109 13.14 23.74 -7.53
CA GLU A 109 14.21 22.89 -6.99
C GLU A 109 13.69 21.86 -5.99
N ARG A 110 12.74 22.23 -5.10
CA ARG A 110 12.08 21.26 -4.21
C ARG A 110 11.38 20.15 -5.00
N ALA A 111 10.65 20.52 -6.05
CA ALA A 111 9.98 19.55 -6.92
C ALA A 111 10.98 18.63 -7.64
N ARG A 112 12.10 19.16 -8.15
CA ARG A 112 13.16 18.37 -8.78
C ARG A 112 13.80 17.37 -7.83
N ILE A 113 14.10 17.78 -6.60
CA ILE A 113 14.65 16.91 -5.56
C ILE A 113 13.67 15.76 -5.31
N GLY A 114 12.40 16.07 -5.08
CA GLY A 114 11.35 15.04 -4.88
C GLY A 114 11.25 14.05 -6.05
N VAL A 115 11.25 14.53 -7.30
CA VAL A 115 11.22 13.63 -8.48
C VAL A 115 12.42 12.67 -8.46
N ARG A 116 13.61 13.18 -8.13
CA ARG A 116 14.86 12.39 -8.11
C ARG A 116 14.82 11.32 -7.01
N GLU A 117 14.33 11.68 -5.82
CA GLU A 117 14.15 10.77 -4.69
C GLU A 117 13.16 9.64 -5.03
N ARG A 118 11.95 9.99 -5.49
CA ARG A 118 10.92 8.99 -5.85
C ARG A 118 11.34 8.10 -7.01
N THR A 119 12.08 8.62 -7.98
CA THR A 119 12.65 7.80 -9.09
C THR A 119 13.68 6.80 -8.57
N THR A 120 14.49 7.20 -7.60
CA THR A 120 15.48 6.31 -6.95
C THR A 120 14.78 5.21 -6.17
N GLU A 121 13.72 5.55 -5.41
CA GLU A 121 12.90 4.57 -4.68
C GLU A 121 12.21 3.59 -5.64
N LEU A 122 11.61 4.09 -6.73
CA LEU A 122 10.98 3.27 -7.76
C LEU A 122 11.98 2.26 -8.35
N SER A 123 13.21 2.70 -8.64
CA SER A 123 14.28 1.84 -9.14
C SER A 123 14.72 0.78 -8.12
N ARG A 124 14.64 1.07 -6.82
CA ARG A 124 14.88 0.07 -5.75
C ARG A 124 13.73 -0.94 -5.70
N LEU A 125 12.48 -0.50 -5.83
CA LEU A 125 11.31 -1.38 -5.87
C LEU A 125 11.32 -2.32 -7.07
N HIS A 126 11.67 -1.82 -8.26
CA HIS A 126 11.79 -2.66 -9.47
C HIS A 126 12.83 -3.77 -9.31
N ARG A 127 13.97 -3.46 -8.67
CA ARG A 127 14.97 -4.49 -8.34
C ARG A 127 14.44 -5.50 -7.33
N ALA A 128 13.71 -5.06 -6.31
CA ALA A 128 13.08 -5.97 -5.36
C ALA A 128 12.04 -6.90 -6.05
N LEU A 129 11.14 -6.32 -6.85
CA LEU A 129 10.15 -7.06 -7.64
C LEU A 129 10.81 -8.09 -8.59
N ALA A 130 11.85 -7.69 -9.32
CA ALA A 130 12.58 -8.59 -10.21
C ALA A 130 13.22 -9.76 -9.46
N GLY A 131 13.81 -9.50 -8.28
CA GLY A 131 14.36 -10.55 -7.41
C GLY A 131 13.31 -11.56 -6.95
N HIS A 132 12.09 -11.11 -6.62
CA HIS A 132 10.99 -12.00 -6.24
C HIS A 132 10.42 -12.81 -7.40
N VAL A 133 10.47 -12.29 -8.63
CA VAL A 133 10.03 -13.04 -9.83
C VAL A 133 10.98 -14.19 -10.17
N HIS A 134 12.28 -14.05 -9.86
CA HIS A 134 13.28 -15.08 -10.16
C HIS A 134 13.33 -16.17 -9.08
N ALA A 135 13.17 -15.81 -7.80
CA ALA A 135 13.20 -16.77 -6.69
C ALA A 135 12.00 -17.73 -6.62
N GLY A 136 10.91 -17.46 -7.34
CA GLY A 136 9.72 -18.34 -7.40
C GLY A 136 9.66 -19.23 -8.64
N ARG A 137 10.76 -19.33 -9.42
CA ARG A 137 10.86 -20.13 -10.65
C ARG A 137 11.86 -21.30 -10.57
N ASP A 138 12.56 -21.42 -9.45
CA ASP A 138 13.47 -22.52 -9.12
C ASP A 138 12.81 -23.46 -8.11
#